data_AF-A0A7W0VKM5-F1
#
_entry.id   AF-A0A7W0VKM5-F1
#
_cell.length_a   1.000
_cell.length_b   1.000
_cell.length_c   1.000
_cell.angle_alpha   90.00
_cell.angle_beta   90.00
_cell.angle_gamma   90.00
#
_symmetry.space_group_name_H-M   'P 1'
#
loop_
_entity.id
_entity.type
_entity.pdbx_description
1 polymer ?
#
loop_
_entity_poly.entity_id
_entity_poly.type
_entity_poly.pdbx_seq_one_letter_code
_entity_poly.pdbx_strand_id
1 'polypeptide(L)'
;MRAAALVLLAACGGTPAISPPSHTTTSHSAPSTTPPEVRFESLQLTGSGLPAITADGASVVYAVVDGDGGRGNPNLALVIKDRKDRELERFVVVTPNESEGQYDDRGPSAALIVKIDAADRWLAKLHARSNLRSLSTQGIVVELGSRLTIHARGALVVDIATPASWSVPDKKLCTTCEDLCRHPMFVGAAHADLDRRIVLLTVSYSGTDLCPEPVSQHHVLTW
;
A
#
# COMPACT_ATOMS: atom_id res chain seq x y z
N MET A 1 63.91 -36.75 32.82
CA MET A 1 63.23 -37.29 34.02
C MET A 1 63.23 -36.24 35.10
N ARG A 2 62.08 -35.63 35.40
CA ARG A 2 61.80 -34.93 36.66
C ARG A 2 60.29 -34.79 36.78
N ALA A 3 59.75 -35.51 37.74
CA ALA A 3 58.36 -35.43 38.18
C ALA A 3 58.17 -34.15 39.02
N ALA A 4 57.05 -33.47 38.83
CA ALA A 4 56.55 -32.48 39.76
C ALA A 4 55.04 -32.74 39.92
N ALA A 5 54.68 -33.30 41.07
CA ALA A 5 53.31 -33.41 41.52
C ALA A 5 52.83 -32.02 41.98
N LEU A 6 51.66 -31.60 41.51
CA LEU A 6 50.94 -30.46 42.06
C LEU A 6 49.55 -30.93 42.47
N VAL A 7 49.29 -30.84 43.77
CA VAL A 7 47.98 -31.01 44.41
C VAL A 7 47.44 -29.61 44.67
N LEU A 8 46.21 -29.29 44.25
CA LEU A 8 45.46 -28.16 44.83
C LEU A 8 43.94 -28.27 44.60
N LEU A 9 43.25 -28.56 45.71
CA LEU A 9 42.03 -27.96 46.25
C LEU A 9 40.75 -27.90 45.39
N ALA A 10 39.83 -28.82 45.70
CA ALA A 10 38.42 -28.72 45.38
C ALA A 10 37.73 -27.67 46.27
N ALA A 11 37.21 -26.61 45.67
CA ALA A 11 36.31 -25.65 46.32
C ALA A 11 34.86 -25.96 45.90
N CYS A 12 34.04 -26.42 46.85
CA CYS A 12 32.60 -26.56 46.66
C CYS A 12 31.94 -25.18 46.78
N GLY A 13 31.80 -24.47 45.65
CA GLY A 13 30.99 -23.27 45.54
C GLY A 13 29.57 -23.64 45.12
N GLY A 14 28.59 -23.44 46.01
CA GLY A 14 27.17 -23.66 45.73
C GLY A 14 26.65 -22.67 44.67
N THR A 15 26.06 -23.21 43.61
CA THR A 15 25.44 -22.44 42.52
C THR A 15 24.14 -21.81 43.03
N PRO A 16 23.96 -20.47 43.01
CA PRO A 16 22.66 -19.87 43.24
C PRO A 16 21.71 -20.28 42.11
N ALA A 17 20.52 -20.75 42.46
CA ALA A 17 19.47 -21.07 41.50
C ALA A 17 19.08 -19.79 40.75
N ILE A 18 19.45 -19.73 39.46
CA ILE A 18 19.00 -18.70 38.54
C ILE A 18 17.52 -18.96 38.29
N SER A 19 16.65 -18.12 38.85
CA SER A 19 15.24 -18.12 38.51
C SER A 19 15.10 -17.92 36.99
N PRO A 20 14.30 -18.76 36.30
CA PRO A 20 14.09 -18.58 34.87
C PRO A 20 13.48 -17.20 34.62
N PRO A 21 13.87 -16.50 33.55
CA PRO A 21 13.31 -15.20 33.22
C PRO A 21 11.80 -15.36 33.04
N SER A 22 11.02 -14.59 33.81
CA SER A 22 9.60 -14.45 33.60
C SER A 22 9.37 -13.95 32.19
N HIS A 23 8.86 -14.81 31.31
CA HIS A 23 8.37 -14.40 30.01
C HIS A 23 7.16 -13.50 30.24
N THR A 24 7.38 -12.18 30.22
CA THR A 24 6.30 -11.21 30.14
C THR A 24 5.58 -11.46 28.83
N THR A 25 4.45 -12.14 28.87
CA THR A 25 3.56 -12.27 27.72
C THR A 25 3.08 -10.86 27.38
N THR A 26 3.68 -10.23 26.39
CA THR A 26 3.24 -8.96 25.84
C THR A 26 1.87 -9.20 25.20
N SER A 27 0.83 -8.98 26.00
CA SER A 27 -0.55 -8.98 25.52
C SER A 27 -0.66 -7.88 24.47
N HIS A 28 -0.75 -8.27 23.20
CA HIS A 28 -1.05 -7.32 22.13
C HIS A 28 -2.47 -6.80 22.37
N SER A 29 -2.57 -5.55 22.83
CA SER A 29 -3.87 -4.89 22.95
C SER A 29 -4.53 -4.83 21.58
N ALA A 30 -5.81 -5.18 21.52
CA ALA A 30 -6.59 -5.12 20.29
C ALA A 30 -6.52 -3.70 19.67
N PRO A 31 -6.55 -3.56 18.33
CA PRO A 31 -6.59 -2.27 17.67
C PRO A 31 -7.75 -1.41 18.18
N SER A 32 -7.51 -0.11 18.37
CA SER A 32 -8.52 0.84 18.88
C SER A 32 -9.38 1.48 17.78
N THR A 33 -9.10 1.18 16.51
CA THR A 33 -9.80 1.73 15.34
C THR A 33 -10.58 0.64 14.60
N THR A 34 -11.60 1.04 13.85
CA THR A 34 -12.34 0.14 12.95
C THR A 34 -11.43 -0.29 11.80
N PRO A 35 -11.45 -1.58 11.39
CA PRO A 35 -10.70 -2.02 10.21
C PRO A 35 -11.20 -1.31 8.94
N PRO A 36 -10.33 -1.10 7.94
CA PRO A 36 -10.77 -0.73 6.60
C PRO A 36 -11.66 -1.82 5.99
N GLU A 37 -12.49 -1.44 5.04
CA GLU A 37 -13.48 -2.33 4.39
C GLU A 37 -13.66 -1.96 2.91
N VAL A 38 -14.13 -2.91 2.12
CA VAL A 38 -14.53 -2.72 0.72
C VAL A 38 -16.02 -2.41 0.67
N ARG A 39 -16.39 -1.37 -0.09
CA ARG A 39 -17.79 -0.96 -0.28
C ARG A 39 -18.16 -1.02 -1.74
N PHE A 40 -19.43 -1.33 -2.00
CA PHE A 40 -20.02 -1.22 -3.33
C PHE A 40 -20.99 -0.05 -3.33
N GLU A 41 -20.61 1.05 -3.97
CA GLU A 41 -21.36 2.31 -3.97
C GLU A 41 -21.37 2.89 -5.39
N SER A 42 -22.53 3.36 -5.85
CA SER A 42 -22.68 3.99 -7.18
C SER A 42 -22.11 3.12 -8.32
N LEU A 43 -22.37 1.81 -8.27
CA LEU A 43 -21.88 0.81 -9.22
C LEU A 43 -20.35 0.68 -9.28
N GLN A 44 -19.64 1.14 -8.25
CA GLN A 44 -18.20 1.08 -8.13
C GLN A 44 -17.78 0.39 -6.83
N LEU A 45 -16.61 -0.23 -6.85
CA LEU A 45 -15.97 -0.74 -5.64
C LEU A 45 -15.01 0.32 -5.07
N THR A 46 -15.12 0.60 -3.79
CA THR A 46 -14.26 1.57 -3.08
C THR A 46 -13.71 0.94 -1.80
N GLY A 47 -12.64 1.53 -1.25
CA GLY A 47 -12.06 1.12 0.04
C GLY A 47 -12.27 2.19 1.11
N SER A 48 -13.17 1.96 2.07
CA SER A 48 -13.35 2.86 3.21
C SER A 48 -12.21 2.67 4.22
N GLY A 49 -11.66 3.79 4.70
CA GLY A 49 -10.48 3.80 5.58
C GLY A 49 -9.15 3.55 4.86
N LEU A 50 -9.15 3.40 3.53
CA LEU A 50 -7.95 3.30 2.69
C LEU A 50 -7.66 4.65 1.99
N PRO A 51 -6.38 4.92 1.64
CA PRO A 51 -5.20 4.12 1.96
C PRO A 51 -4.83 4.16 3.44
N ALA A 52 -4.18 3.12 3.95
CA ALA A 52 -3.79 2.97 5.35
C ALA A 52 -2.35 2.47 5.51
N ILE A 53 -1.76 2.73 6.67
CA ILE A 53 -0.41 2.31 7.04
C ILE A 53 -0.44 1.41 8.28
N THR A 54 0.48 0.45 8.35
CA THR A 54 0.69 -0.34 9.57
C THR A 54 1.18 0.54 10.73
N ALA A 55 0.82 0.21 11.97
CA ALA A 55 1.17 1.03 13.13
C ALA A 55 2.70 1.22 13.31
N ASP A 56 3.50 0.26 12.86
CA ASP A 56 4.97 0.33 12.84
C ASP A 56 5.53 1.16 11.66
N GLY A 57 4.69 1.55 10.70
CA GLY A 57 5.09 2.30 9.52
C GLY A 57 5.84 1.51 8.46
N ALA A 58 5.83 0.17 8.54
CA ALA A 58 6.58 -0.71 7.65
C ALA A 58 5.93 -0.88 6.26
N SER A 59 4.61 -0.79 6.16
CA SER A 59 3.89 -1.00 4.90
C SER A 59 2.60 -0.20 4.79
N VAL A 60 2.23 0.11 3.55
CA VAL A 60 1.01 0.83 3.17
C VAL A 60 0.09 -0.14 2.43
N VAL A 61 -1.19 -0.17 2.81
CA VAL A 61 -2.26 -0.85 2.09
C VAL A 61 -3.15 0.16 1.40
N TYR A 62 -3.51 -0.11 0.15
CA TYR A 62 -4.35 0.78 -0.65
C TYR A 62 -5.19 -0.01 -1.65
N ALA A 63 -6.27 0.62 -2.11
CA ALA A 63 -7.13 0.11 -3.16
C ALA A 63 -6.65 0.59 -4.53
N VAL A 64 -6.68 -0.29 -5.53
CA VAL A 64 -6.34 -0.01 -6.93
C VAL A 64 -7.52 -0.42 -7.80
N VAL A 65 -7.86 0.45 -8.74
CA VAL A 65 -8.81 0.20 -9.82
C VAL A 65 -8.00 0.12 -11.12
N ASP A 66 -8.11 -0.99 -11.84
CA ASP A 66 -7.47 -1.22 -13.13
C ASP A 66 -8.17 -0.39 -14.24
N GLY A 67 -7.38 -0.03 -15.27
CA GLY A 67 -7.74 0.98 -16.28
C GLY A 67 -8.86 0.62 -17.26
N ASP A 68 -9.47 -0.57 -17.18
CA ASP A 68 -10.67 -0.90 -17.97
C ASP A 68 -11.98 -0.55 -17.20
N GLY A 69 -11.86 0.13 -16.05
CA GLY A 69 -12.99 0.82 -15.41
C GLY A 69 -13.66 1.87 -16.30
N GLY A 70 -13.04 2.26 -17.43
CA GLY A 70 -13.65 3.11 -18.46
C GLY A 70 -14.88 2.52 -19.14
N ARG A 71 -15.12 1.21 -19.00
CA ARG A 71 -16.40 0.57 -19.39
C ARG A 71 -17.49 0.67 -18.31
N GLY A 72 -17.19 1.28 -17.17
CA GLY A 72 -18.08 1.35 -16.01
C GLY A 72 -18.12 0.06 -15.18
N ASN A 73 -17.30 -0.94 -15.50
CA ASN A 73 -17.25 -2.21 -14.79
C ASN A 73 -16.49 -2.05 -13.46
N PRO A 74 -17.14 -2.34 -12.30
CA PRO A 74 -16.51 -2.26 -11.00
C PRO A 74 -15.36 -3.26 -10.95
N ASN A 75 -14.18 -2.79 -10.55
CA ASN A 75 -13.02 -3.64 -10.35
C ASN A 75 -12.19 -3.09 -9.21
N LEU A 76 -11.54 -3.96 -8.46
CA LEU A 76 -10.76 -3.58 -7.30
C LEU A 76 -9.72 -4.64 -6.96
N ALA A 77 -8.51 -4.20 -6.69
CA ALA A 77 -7.50 -4.97 -5.96
C ALA A 77 -7.03 -4.20 -4.73
N LEU A 78 -6.69 -4.93 -3.67
CA LEU A 78 -6.02 -4.40 -2.50
C LEU A 78 -4.54 -4.73 -2.60
N VAL A 79 -3.68 -3.73 -2.42
CA VAL A 79 -2.23 -3.88 -2.59
C VAL A 79 -1.52 -3.45 -1.32
N ILE A 80 -0.53 -4.22 -0.89
CA ILE A 80 0.41 -3.86 0.17
C ILE A 80 1.76 -3.54 -0.45
N LYS A 81 2.32 -2.37 -0.13
CA LYS A 81 3.68 -1.99 -0.47
C LYS A 81 4.53 -1.71 0.76
N ASP A 82 5.82 -2.03 0.69
CA ASP A 82 6.79 -1.62 1.70
C ASP A 82 7.30 -0.18 1.47
N ARG A 83 8.12 0.30 2.42
CA ARG A 83 8.75 1.63 2.37
C ARG A 83 9.68 1.86 1.17
N LYS A 84 10.08 0.80 0.45
CA LYS A 84 10.95 0.86 -0.74
C LYS A 84 10.15 0.75 -2.03
N ASP A 85 8.85 1.01 -1.97
CA ASP A 85 7.90 0.93 -3.09
C ASP A 85 7.73 -0.47 -3.69
N ARG A 86 8.13 -1.53 -2.97
CA ARG A 86 7.98 -2.90 -3.44
C ARG A 86 6.61 -3.45 -3.03
N GLU A 87 5.88 -3.98 -4.01
CA GLU A 87 4.64 -4.75 -3.78
C GLU A 87 4.97 -6.03 -3.00
N LEU A 88 4.36 -6.17 -1.83
CA LEU A 88 4.51 -7.33 -0.95
C LEU A 88 3.39 -8.35 -1.18
N GLU A 89 2.17 -7.87 -1.36
CA GLU A 89 0.97 -8.70 -1.48
C GLU A 89 -0.09 -7.97 -2.30
N ARG A 90 -0.87 -8.75 -3.06
CA ARG A 90 -2.04 -8.28 -3.80
C ARG A 90 -3.20 -9.24 -3.59
N PHE A 91 -4.35 -8.69 -3.19
CA PHE A 91 -5.61 -9.40 -3.09
C PHE A 91 -6.57 -8.84 -4.14
N VAL A 92 -6.89 -9.62 -5.17
CA VAL A 92 -7.84 -9.21 -6.21
C VAL A 92 -9.26 -9.48 -5.72
N VAL A 93 -10.07 -8.45 -5.57
CA VAL A 93 -11.49 -8.60 -5.23
C VAL A 93 -12.24 -9.06 -6.48
N VAL A 94 -12.14 -8.30 -7.56
CA VAL A 94 -12.69 -8.64 -8.87
C VAL A 94 -11.92 -7.92 -9.96
N THR A 95 -11.62 -8.63 -11.05
CA THR A 95 -11.04 -8.04 -12.26
C THR A 95 -12.11 -7.42 -13.16
N PRO A 96 -11.76 -6.52 -14.11
CA PRO A 96 -12.72 -5.96 -15.05
C PRO A 96 -13.50 -7.00 -15.88
N ASN A 97 -12.86 -8.12 -16.23
CA ASN A 97 -13.49 -9.20 -17.00
C ASN A 97 -14.44 -10.04 -16.15
N GLU A 98 -14.13 -10.23 -14.87
CA GLU A 98 -14.98 -11.00 -13.96
C GLU A 98 -16.22 -10.23 -13.52
N SER A 99 -16.17 -8.89 -13.50
CA SER A 99 -17.28 -8.09 -12.99
C SER A 99 -18.45 -7.97 -13.96
N GLU A 100 -18.26 -8.32 -15.23
CA GLU A 100 -19.35 -8.38 -16.21
C GLU A 100 -20.46 -9.35 -15.72
N GLY A 101 -21.67 -8.81 -15.56
CA GLY A 101 -22.82 -9.56 -15.06
C GLY A 101 -22.84 -9.83 -13.54
N GLN A 102 -21.89 -9.27 -12.78
CA GLN A 102 -21.84 -9.42 -11.32
C GLN A 102 -22.54 -8.29 -10.54
N TYR A 103 -23.23 -7.39 -11.22
CA TYR A 103 -23.99 -6.30 -10.64
C TYR A 103 -25.09 -5.84 -11.60
N ASP A 104 -26.12 -5.18 -11.07
CA ASP A 104 -27.18 -4.51 -11.82
C ASP A 104 -27.64 -3.24 -11.06
N ASP A 105 -28.72 -2.62 -11.52
CA ASP A 105 -29.31 -1.43 -10.87
C ASP A 105 -29.77 -1.67 -9.43
N ARG A 106 -29.87 -2.92 -8.98
CA ARG A 106 -30.24 -3.31 -7.62
C ARG A 106 -29.01 -3.51 -6.72
N GLY A 107 -27.81 -3.49 -7.29
CA GLY A 107 -26.54 -3.60 -6.57
C GLY A 107 -25.71 -4.83 -6.95
N PRO A 108 -24.80 -5.28 -6.06
CA PRO A 108 -23.90 -6.38 -6.35
C PRO A 108 -24.64 -7.73 -6.32
N SER A 109 -24.26 -8.63 -7.22
CA SER A 109 -24.70 -10.03 -7.20
C SER A 109 -24.22 -10.75 -5.93
N ALA A 110 -24.85 -11.88 -5.59
CA ALA A 110 -24.41 -12.72 -4.48
C ALA A 110 -22.94 -13.20 -4.64
N ALA A 111 -22.50 -13.44 -5.88
CA ALA A 111 -21.11 -13.82 -6.16
C ALA A 111 -20.14 -12.68 -5.84
N LEU A 112 -20.49 -11.44 -6.18
CA LEU A 112 -19.68 -10.27 -5.86
C LEU A 112 -19.66 -9.98 -4.36
N ILE A 113 -20.80 -10.16 -3.67
CA ILE A 113 -20.87 -10.04 -2.20
C ILE A 113 -19.89 -11.01 -1.52
N VAL A 114 -19.81 -12.27 -1.96
CA VAL A 114 -18.86 -13.24 -1.41
C VAL A 114 -17.40 -12.78 -1.59
N LYS A 115 -17.08 -12.13 -2.71
CA LYS A 115 -15.75 -11.56 -2.99
C LYS A 115 -15.45 -10.36 -2.09
N ILE A 116 -16.42 -9.45 -1.90
CA ILE A 116 -16.33 -8.32 -0.97
C ILE A 116 -16.09 -8.82 0.46
N ASP A 117 -16.91 -9.77 0.94
CA ASP A 117 -16.76 -10.35 2.28
C ASP A 117 -15.38 -11.02 2.49
N ALA A 118 -14.82 -11.60 1.43
CA ALA A 118 -13.48 -12.19 1.49
C ALA A 118 -12.39 -11.13 1.63
N ALA A 119 -12.53 -10.01 0.92
CA ALA A 119 -11.65 -8.85 1.03
C ALA A 119 -11.73 -8.22 2.43
N ASP A 120 -12.93 -8.06 3.00
CA ASP A 120 -13.13 -7.52 4.35
C ASP A 120 -12.52 -8.41 5.42
N ARG A 121 -12.66 -9.74 5.31
CA ARG A 121 -11.98 -10.66 6.22
C ARG A 121 -10.46 -10.58 6.09
N TRP A 122 -9.94 -10.36 4.89
CA TRP A 122 -8.50 -10.17 4.68
C TRP A 122 -8.02 -8.86 5.32
N LEU A 123 -8.74 -7.75 5.13
CA LEU A 123 -8.47 -6.46 5.78
C LEU A 123 -8.57 -6.54 7.30
N ALA A 124 -9.59 -7.20 7.84
CA ALA A 124 -9.76 -7.38 9.28
C ALA A 124 -8.60 -8.18 9.90
N LYS A 125 -8.10 -9.23 9.21
CA LYS A 125 -6.91 -9.97 9.65
C LYS A 125 -5.64 -9.12 9.59
N LEU A 126 -5.49 -8.27 8.57
CA LEU A 126 -4.37 -7.33 8.47
C LEU A 126 -4.44 -6.25 9.55
N HIS A 127 -5.62 -5.73 9.83
CA HIS A 127 -5.86 -4.76 10.88
C HIS A 127 -5.57 -5.34 12.27
N ALA A 128 -6.07 -6.55 12.56
CA ALA A 128 -5.84 -7.21 13.84
C ALA A 128 -4.33 -7.43 14.14
N ARG A 129 -3.53 -7.74 13.12
CA ARG A 129 -2.08 -8.01 13.28
C ARG A 129 -1.21 -6.75 13.25
N SER A 130 -1.61 -5.71 12.52
CA SER A 130 -0.74 -4.56 12.22
C SER A 130 -1.31 -3.21 12.65
N ASN A 131 -2.54 -3.17 13.19
CA ASN A 131 -3.23 -1.96 13.64
C ASN A 131 -3.16 -0.84 12.60
N LEU A 132 -3.89 -1.04 11.49
CA LEU A 132 -3.90 -0.12 10.36
C LEU A 132 -4.45 1.26 10.75
N ARG A 133 -3.84 2.30 10.19
CA ARG A 133 -4.24 3.70 10.37
C ARG A 133 -4.39 4.35 9.01
N SER A 134 -5.51 5.02 8.76
CA SER A 134 -5.70 5.75 7.50
C SER A 134 -4.63 6.84 7.33
N LEU A 135 -4.13 6.96 6.10
CA LEU A 135 -3.26 8.07 5.73
C LEU A 135 -4.10 9.34 5.53
N SER A 136 -3.48 10.52 5.74
CA SER A 136 -4.16 11.82 5.62
C SER A 136 -3.68 12.59 4.38
N THR A 137 -4.56 13.37 3.78
CA THR A 137 -4.20 14.34 2.73
C THR A 137 -3.70 15.67 3.30
N GLN A 138 -3.79 15.86 4.61
CA GLN A 138 -3.49 17.14 5.26
C GLN A 138 -1.99 17.35 5.47
N GLY A 139 -1.57 18.61 5.34
CA GLY A 139 -0.22 19.03 5.66
C GLY A 139 0.84 18.58 4.65
N ILE A 140 0.43 18.11 3.47
CA ILE A 140 1.31 17.83 2.34
C ILE A 140 0.93 18.67 1.13
N VAL A 141 1.94 19.08 0.36
CA VAL A 141 1.79 19.63 -1.00
C VAL A 141 2.75 18.85 -1.89
N VAL A 142 2.25 18.35 -3.02
CA VAL A 142 3.04 17.57 -3.98
C VAL A 142 2.97 18.26 -5.32
N GLU A 143 4.13 18.48 -5.94
CA GLU A 143 4.23 18.99 -7.30
C GLU A 143 4.99 17.97 -8.15
N LEU A 144 4.43 17.62 -9.31
CA LEU A 144 5.00 16.66 -10.23
C LEU A 144 5.26 17.33 -11.58
N GLY A 145 6.54 17.36 -11.97
CA GLY A 145 7.00 17.79 -13.28
C GLY A 145 8.24 17.01 -13.71
N SER A 146 9.27 17.71 -14.20
CA SER A 146 10.61 17.10 -14.38
C SER A 146 11.27 16.73 -13.05
N ARG A 147 10.81 17.35 -11.97
CA ARG A 147 11.14 17.02 -10.59
C ARG A 147 9.87 16.71 -9.82
N LEU A 148 10.00 15.87 -8.81
CA LEU A 148 8.99 15.65 -7.78
C LEU A 148 9.42 16.41 -6.53
N THR A 149 8.59 17.34 -6.09
CA THR A 149 8.76 18.05 -4.82
C THR A 149 7.63 17.67 -3.87
N ILE A 150 7.98 17.46 -2.60
CA ILE A 150 6.99 17.26 -1.53
C ILE A 150 7.31 18.23 -0.41
N HIS A 151 6.34 19.07 -0.07
CA HIS A 151 6.37 19.88 1.13
C HIS A 151 5.50 19.26 2.21
N ALA A 152 6.06 19.03 3.39
CA ALA A 152 5.35 18.56 4.57
C ALA A 152 5.36 19.63 5.66
N ARG A 153 4.19 20.06 6.12
CA ARG A 153 4.02 21.17 7.09
C ARG A 153 4.78 22.43 6.66
N GLY A 154 4.79 22.72 5.36
CA GLY A 154 5.47 23.87 4.75
C GLY A 154 6.98 23.67 4.47
N ALA A 155 7.62 22.62 5.00
CA ALA A 155 9.03 22.34 4.75
C ALA A 155 9.21 21.41 3.54
N LEU A 156 10.16 21.73 2.66
CA LEU A 156 10.55 20.84 1.56
C LEU A 156 11.24 19.58 2.14
N VAL A 157 10.66 18.41 1.90
CA VAL A 157 11.14 17.12 2.46
C VAL A 157 11.58 16.12 1.39
N VAL A 158 11.06 16.24 0.16
CA VAL A 158 11.51 15.47 -1.00
C VAL A 158 11.74 16.43 -2.14
N ASP A 159 12.89 16.28 -2.80
CA ASP A 159 13.21 16.98 -4.04
C ASP A 159 14.09 16.06 -4.91
N ILE A 160 13.46 15.33 -5.82
CA ILE A 160 14.13 14.33 -6.67
C ILE A 160 13.78 14.55 -8.14
N ALA A 161 14.63 14.06 -9.04
CA ALA A 161 14.24 13.94 -10.44
C ALA A 161 13.08 12.93 -10.55
N THR A 162 12.07 13.25 -11.34
CA THR A 162 10.95 12.32 -11.55
C THR A 162 11.45 11.05 -12.22
N PRO A 163 11.21 9.85 -11.65
CA PRO A 163 11.68 8.61 -12.26
C PRO A 163 11.11 8.44 -13.67
N ALA A 164 11.98 8.17 -14.65
CA ALA A 164 11.56 7.97 -16.03
C ALA A 164 10.59 6.78 -16.19
N SER A 165 10.66 5.80 -15.27
CA SER A 165 9.73 4.66 -15.22
C SER A 165 8.29 5.05 -14.91
N TRP A 166 8.04 6.27 -14.39
CA TRP A 166 6.69 6.77 -14.14
C TRP A 166 6.06 7.36 -15.40
N SER A 167 6.85 7.65 -16.43
CA SER A 167 6.32 8.13 -17.71
C SER A 167 5.91 6.95 -18.61
N VAL A 168 4.82 7.13 -19.34
CA VAL A 168 4.40 6.18 -20.38
C VAL A 168 5.01 6.62 -21.71
N PRO A 169 5.74 5.75 -22.43
CA PRO A 169 6.34 6.12 -23.71
C PRO A 169 5.28 6.50 -24.76
N ASP A 170 5.53 7.59 -25.47
CA ASP A 170 4.72 8.01 -26.61
C ASP A 170 4.62 6.89 -27.66
N LYS A 171 3.43 6.69 -28.21
CA LYS A 171 3.18 5.70 -29.28
C LYS A 171 2.47 6.37 -30.45
N LYS A 172 2.82 5.99 -31.67
CA LYS A 172 2.04 6.43 -32.85
C LYS A 172 0.63 5.85 -32.79
N LEU A 173 -0.37 6.67 -33.10
CA LEU A 173 -1.76 6.20 -33.17
C LEU A 173 -2.00 5.23 -34.33
N CYS A 174 -1.21 5.35 -35.39
CA CYS A 174 -1.27 4.49 -36.57
C CYS A 174 0.08 4.49 -37.32
N THR A 175 0.29 3.52 -38.20
CA THR A 175 1.57 3.34 -38.89
C THR A 175 1.98 4.54 -39.75
N THR A 176 1.02 5.28 -40.29
CA THR A 176 1.24 6.34 -41.29
C THR A 176 0.96 7.76 -40.79
N CYS A 177 0.35 7.94 -39.62
CA CYS A 177 0.09 9.27 -39.05
C CYS A 177 1.29 9.79 -38.25
N GLU A 178 1.35 11.11 -38.13
CA GLU A 178 2.34 11.81 -37.29
C GLU A 178 1.86 11.98 -35.85
N ASP A 179 0.56 11.80 -35.60
CA ASP A 179 -0.03 11.94 -34.27
C ASP A 179 0.51 10.90 -33.29
N LEU A 180 0.94 11.42 -32.14
CA LEU A 180 1.42 10.62 -31.01
C LEU A 180 0.33 10.53 -29.95
N CYS A 181 0.05 9.31 -29.53
CA CYS A 181 -0.60 9.02 -28.26
C CYS A 181 0.38 9.39 -27.15
N ARG A 182 0.05 10.47 -26.44
CA ARG A 182 0.80 10.98 -25.30
C ARG A 182 -0.03 10.82 -24.04
N HIS A 183 0.63 10.52 -22.94
CA HIS A 183 0.01 10.36 -21.64
C HIS A 183 0.66 11.29 -20.61
N PRO A 184 0.31 12.59 -20.62
CA PRO A 184 0.82 13.51 -19.62
C PRO A 184 0.50 12.99 -18.21
N MET A 185 1.54 12.85 -17.39
CA MET A 185 1.38 12.43 -16.00
C MET A 185 1.05 13.61 -15.09
N PHE A 186 0.25 13.38 -14.06
CA PHE A 186 -0.11 14.37 -13.04
C PHE A 186 -0.30 13.70 -11.67
N VAL A 187 -0.36 14.51 -10.61
CA VAL A 187 -0.68 14.01 -9.26
C VAL A 187 -2.16 13.68 -9.20
N GLY A 188 -2.51 12.40 -9.19
CA GLY A 188 -3.91 11.97 -9.01
C GLY A 188 -4.36 12.10 -7.56
N ALA A 189 -3.50 11.69 -6.62
CA ALA A 189 -3.73 11.81 -5.19
C ALA A 189 -2.42 11.70 -4.41
N ALA A 190 -2.42 12.22 -3.18
CA ALA A 190 -1.32 12.01 -2.24
C ALA A 190 -1.89 11.85 -0.83
N HIS A 191 -1.43 10.82 -0.13
CA HIS A 191 -1.83 10.56 1.26
C HIS A 191 -0.58 10.26 2.09
N ALA A 192 -0.44 10.86 3.26
CA ALA A 192 0.76 10.76 4.08
C ALA A 192 0.47 10.42 5.54
N ASP A 193 1.48 9.85 6.18
CA ASP A 193 1.66 9.84 7.61
C ASP A 193 2.96 10.61 7.89
N LEU A 194 2.80 11.86 8.33
CA LEU A 194 3.91 12.78 8.52
C LEU A 194 4.80 12.40 9.69
N ASP A 195 4.25 11.71 10.68
CA ASP A 195 5.02 11.27 11.85
C ASP A 195 5.89 10.05 11.48
N ARG A 196 5.43 9.22 10.52
CA ARG A 196 6.17 8.09 9.93
C ARG A 196 6.95 8.43 8.66
N ARG A 197 6.92 9.71 8.24
CA ARG A 197 7.61 10.27 7.08
C ARG A 197 7.45 9.42 5.82
N ILE A 198 6.19 9.24 5.44
CA ILE A 198 5.81 8.40 4.32
C ILE A 198 4.63 9.02 3.59
N VAL A 199 4.66 8.93 2.26
CA VAL A 199 3.55 9.31 1.40
C VAL A 199 3.28 8.18 0.41
N LEU A 200 2.00 7.90 0.18
CA LEU A 200 1.51 7.18 -0.98
C LEU A 200 1.10 8.21 -2.02
N LEU A 201 1.87 8.28 -3.11
CA LEU A 201 1.63 9.12 -4.26
C LEU A 201 0.94 8.32 -5.36
N THR A 202 -0.22 8.77 -5.82
CA THR A 202 -0.84 8.26 -7.04
C THR A 202 -0.44 9.16 -8.21
N VAL A 203 0.23 8.58 -9.19
CA VAL A 203 0.55 9.20 -10.48
C VAL A 203 -0.50 8.74 -11.47
N SER A 204 -1.27 9.71 -11.98
CA SER A 204 -2.32 9.48 -12.96
C SER A 204 -1.92 10.04 -14.31
N TYR A 205 -2.65 9.65 -15.36
CA TYR A 205 -2.33 9.99 -16.74
C TYR A 205 -3.56 10.51 -17.44
N SER A 206 -3.40 11.55 -18.24
CA SER A 206 -4.47 12.02 -19.13
C SER A 206 -4.41 11.29 -20.47
N GLY A 207 -5.57 11.09 -21.09
CA GLY A 207 -5.69 10.45 -22.39
C GLY A 207 -6.87 10.99 -23.18
N THR A 208 -7.17 10.35 -24.30
CA THR A 208 -8.27 10.70 -25.21
C THR A 208 -8.93 9.42 -25.73
N ASP A 209 -10.06 9.54 -26.42
CA ASP A 209 -10.76 8.38 -27.01
C ASP A 209 -9.87 7.59 -27.98
N LEU A 210 -8.94 8.27 -28.68
CA LEU A 210 -7.98 7.63 -29.58
C LEU A 210 -6.72 7.15 -28.85
N CYS A 211 -6.48 7.63 -27.64
CA CYS A 211 -5.30 7.36 -26.82
C CYS A 211 -5.74 7.05 -25.38
N PRO A 212 -6.26 5.83 -25.12
CA PRO A 212 -6.82 5.49 -23.82
C PRO A 212 -5.83 5.70 -22.67
N GLU A 213 -6.37 6.12 -21.53
CA GLU A 213 -5.58 6.40 -20.32
C GLU A 213 -4.95 5.11 -19.76
N PRO A 214 -3.64 5.12 -19.47
CA PRO A 214 -2.99 4.08 -18.72
C PRO A 214 -3.54 3.99 -17.29
N VAL A 215 -3.38 2.82 -16.68
CA VAL A 215 -3.69 2.66 -15.25
C VAL A 215 -2.82 3.60 -14.42
N SER A 216 -3.43 4.25 -13.42
CA SER A 216 -2.68 5.05 -12.46
C SER A 216 -1.65 4.18 -11.73
N GLN A 217 -0.47 4.74 -11.49
CA GLN A 217 0.59 4.09 -10.73
C GLN A 217 0.59 4.63 -9.30
N HIS A 218 0.94 3.79 -8.33
CA HIS A 218 1.00 4.18 -6.93
C HIS A 218 2.42 3.97 -6.41
N HIS A 219 2.98 4.98 -5.76
CA HIS A 219 4.36 4.99 -5.29
C HIS A 219 4.45 5.33 -3.81
N VAL A 220 5.17 4.50 -3.06
CA VAL A 220 5.55 4.80 -1.68
C VAL A 220 6.86 5.56 -1.67
N LEU A 221 6.87 6.75 -1.05
CA LEU A 221 8.06 7.58 -0.88
C LEU A 221 8.27 7.86 0.61
N THR A 222 9.52 7.94 1.04
CA THR A 222 9.89 8.18 2.44
C THR A 222 11.03 9.18 2.58
N TRP A 223 11.11 9.87 3.72
CA TRP A 223 12.15 10.86 4.06
C TRP A 223 12.48 10.86 5.57
#